data_AF-A0A847U6F1-F1
#
_entry.id   AF-A0A847U6F1-F1
#
_cell.length_a   1.000
_cell.length_b   1.000
_cell.length_c   1.000
_cell.angle_alpha   90.00
_cell.angle_beta   90.00
_cell.angle_gamma   90.00
#
_symmetry.space_group_name_H-M   'P 1'
#
loop_
_entity.id
_entity.type
_entity.pdbx_description
1 polymer ?
#
loop_
_entity_poly.entity_id
_entity_poly.type
_entity_poly.pdbx_seq_one_letter_code
_entity_poly.pdbx_strand_id
1 'polypeptide(L)'
;MHVDVVPVGDVSARVKREASKGLRTVYDCEVSMHEPQPIPTGAYDGNRDQYRAEEFIDLAQRIGSGEKNIAITPQDLYYRRRNYVFGLAYLSGSGSVISTHRLQTSSDGGFSNRSASDIFGDRVRKEVVHEIGHTLGLEHCDNERCVMKFSPTVREVDVKEQSLCGSCATQVT
;
A
#
# COMPACT_ATOMS: atom_id res chain seq x y z
N MET A 1 -17.32 -4.94 -4.71
CA MET A 1 -16.29 -3.95 -5.07
C MET A 1 -15.29 -4.58 -6.02
N HIS A 2 -14.88 -3.87 -7.06
CA HIS A 2 -13.75 -4.22 -7.92
C HIS A 2 -12.53 -3.34 -7.66
N VAL A 3 -11.35 -3.94 -7.47
CA VAL A 3 -10.07 -3.23 -7.25
C VAL A 3 -9.06 -3.60 -8.34
N ASP A 4 -8.56 -2.58 -9.05
CA ASP A 4 -7.47 -2.73 -9.99
C ASP A 4 -6.12 -2.51 -9.30
N VAL A 5 -5.19 -3.45 -9.48
CA VAL A 5 -3.79 -3.29 -9.10
C VAL A 5 -2.98 -2.91 -10.34
N VAL A 6 -2.28 -1.78 -10.27
CA VAL A 6 -1.45 -1.23 -11.35
C VAL A 6 0.03 -1.34 -10.96
N PRO A 7 0.78 -2.34 -11.45
CA PRO A 7 2.21 -2.42 -11.19
C PRO A 7 2.94 -1.29 -11.92
N VAL A 8 3.81 -0.55 -11.23
CA VAL A 8 4.57 0.57 -11.81
C VAL A 8 6.07 0.33 -11.62
N GLY A 9 6.77 0.09 -12.73
CA GLY A 9 8.15 -0.40 -12.75
C GLY A 9 8.25 -1.92 -12.54
N ASP A 10 9.42 -2.39 -12.08
CA ASP A 10 9.68 -3.82 -11.90
C ASP A 10 9.11 -4.34 -10.57
N VAL A 11 7.82 -4.70 -10.58
CA VAL A 11 7.13 -5.27 -9.44
C VAL A 11 7.16 -6.80 -9.52
N SER A 12 7.81 -7.43 -8.54
CA SER A 12 7.93 -8.89 -8.50
C SER A 12 6.57 -9.62 -8.43
N ALA A 13 6.52 -10.84 -8.97
CA ALA A 13 5.32 -11.69 -8.91
C ALA A 13 4.85 -11.97 -7.47
N ARG A 14 5.78 -12.01 -6.50
CA ARG A 14 5.43 -12.15 -5.07
C ARG A 14 4.61 -10.96 -4.61
N VAL A 15 5.07 -9.74 -4.86
CA VAL A 15 4.35 -8.51 -4.46
C VAL A 15 2.94 -8.50 -5.06
N LYS A 16 2.80 -8.80 -6.36
CA LYS A 16 1.50 -8.89 -7.05
C LYS A 16 0.56 -9.89 -6.36
N ARG A 17 1.05 -11.08 -6.03
CA ARG A 17 0.27 -12.12 -5.34
C ARG A 17 -0.13 -11.71 -3.93
N GLU A 18 0.80 -11.16 -3.14
CA GLU A 18 0.51 -10.73 -1.78
C GLU A 18 -0.51 -9.59 -1.76
N ALA A 19 -0.37 -8.61 -2.66
CA ALA A 19 -1.35 -7.53 -2.80
C ALA A 19 -2.76 -8.08 -3.07
N SER A 20 -2.89 -8.94 -4.09
CA SER A 20 -4.17 -9.57 -4.43
C SER A 20 -4.75 -10.38 -3.26
N LYS A 21 -3.91 -11.15 -2.57
CA LYS A 21 -4.33 -11.95 -1.41
C LYS A 21 -4.86 -11.07 -0.27
N GLY A 22 -4.16 -10.00 0.08
CA GLY A 22 -4.57 -9.09 1.16
C GLY A 22 -5.92 -8.46 0.89
N LEU A 23 -6.08 -7.89 -0.32
CA LEU A 23 -7.32 -7.22 -0.74
C LEU A 23 -8.52 -8.16 -0.77
N ARG A 24 -8.37 -9.35 -1.38
CA ARG A 24 -9.44 -10.36 -1.42
C ARG A 24 -9.82 -10.86 -0.03
N THR A 25 -8.83 -11.05 0.84
CA THR A 25 -9.08 -11.60 2.19
C THR A 25 -9.80 -10.62 3.11
N VAL A 26 -9.47 -9.33 3.03
CA VAL A 26 -9.99 -8.32 3.97
C VAL A 26 -11.27 -7.67 3.49
N TYR A 27 -11.38 -7.41 2.18
CA TYR A 27 -12.52 -6.68 1.60
C TYR A 27 -13.49 -7.54 0.79
N ASP A 28 -13.24 -8.85 0.68
CA ASP A 28 -14.04 -9.77 -0.15
C ASP A 28 -14.34 -9.22 -1.55
N CYS A 29 -13.30 -8.61 -2.16
CA CYS A 29 -13.41 -7.87 -3.41
C CYS A 29 -12.82 -8.65 -4.58
N GLU A 30 -13.30 -8.34 -5.79
CA GLU A 30 -12.64 -8.78 -7.00
C GLU A 30 -11.36 -7.97 -7.21
N VAL A 31 -10.29 -8.65 -7.62
CA VAL A 31 -9.01 -8.00 -7.88
C VAL A 31 -8.51 -8.39 -9.26
N SER A 32 -8.30 -7.37 -10.09
CA SER A 32 -7.65 -7.46 -11.40
C SER A 32 -6.22 -6.93 -11.33
N MET A 33 -5.35 -7.48 -12.16
CA MET A 33 -3.94 -7.09 -12.24
C MET A 33 -3.67 -6.56 -13.64
N HIS A 34 -3.25 -5.30 -13.74
CA HIS A 34 -2.87 -4.69 -15.00
C HIS A 34 -1.47 -5.10 -15.45
N GLU A 35 -1.21 -4.90 -16.75
CA GLU A 35 0.15 -4.97 -17.28
C GLU A 35 1.04 -3.90 -16.64
N PRO A 36 2.35 -4.18 -16.42
CA PRO A 36 3.26 -3.21 -15.83
C PRO A 36 3.32 -1.90 -16.60
N GLN A 37 3.21 -0.80 -15.87
CA GLN A 37 3.29 0.56 -16.39
C GLN A 37 4.67 1.16 -16.14
N PRO A 38 5.14 2.08 -17.00
CA PRO A 38 6.36 2.82 -16.76
C PRO A 38 6.21 3.78 -15.57
N ILE A 39 7.33 4.15 -14.96
CA ILE A 39 7.37 5.17 -13.91
C ILE A 39 6.88 6.52 -14.49
N PRO A 40 5.96 7.25 -13.82
CA PRO A 40 5.45 8.52 -14.33
C PRO A 40 6.57 9.53 -14.60
N THR A 41 6.52 10.16 -15.77
CA THR A 41 7.51 11.17 -16.15
C THR A 41 7.38 12.40 -15.25
N GLY A 42 8.52 12.94 -14.81
CA GLY A 42 8.57 14.14 -13.96
C GLY A 42 8.33 13.87 -12.48
N ALA A 43 7.94 12.65 -12.07
CA ALA A 43 7.68 12.32 -10.68
C ALA A 43 8.92 12.30 -9.78
N TYR A 44 10.10 12.12 -10.36
CA TYR A 44 11.37 12.06 -9.64
C TYR A 44 11.81 13.44 -9.15
N ASP A 45 12.30 13.50 -7.92
CA ASP A 45 12.92 14.66 -7.30
C ASP A 45 14.40 14.35 -7.01
N GLY A 46 15.29 14.93 -7.81
CA GLY A 46 16.73 14.68 -7.71
C GLY A 46 17.39 15.20 -6.42
N ASN A 47 16.76 16.11 -5.67
CA ASN A 47 17.29 16.53 -4.37
C ASN A 47 17.01 15.51 -3.28
N ARG A 48 15.98 14.68 -3.47
CA ARG A 48 15.53 13.66 -2.51
C ARG A 48 15.97 12.26 -2.89
N ASP A 49 16.25 12.02 -4.16
CA ASP A 49 16.37 10.69 -4.75
C ASP A 49 15.10 9.84 -4.51
N GLN A 50 13.94 10.50 -4.64
CA GLN A 50 12.62 9.93 -4.36
C GLN A 50 11.61 10.38 -5.40
N TYR A 51 10.44 9.73 -5.41
CA TYR A 51 9.36 10.08 -6.32
C TYR A 51 8.13 10.60 -5.57
N ARG A 52 7.41 11.55 -6.19
CA ARG A 52 6.15 12.08 -5.66
C ARG A 52 5.07 11.02 -5.73
N ALA A 53 4.52 10.63 -4.58
CA ALA A 53 3.48 9.59 -4.49
C ALA A 53 2.21 9.94 -5.31
N GLU A 54 1.84 11.22 -5.37
CA GLU A 54 0.63 11.71 -6.05
C GLU A 54 0.63 11.35 -7.56
N GLU A 55 1.79 11.36 -8.20
CA GLU A 55 1.93 11.02 -9.64
C GLU A 55 1.59 9.56 -9.94
N PHE A 56 1.79 8.67 -8.94
CA PHE A 56 1.45 7.25 -9.06
C PHE A 56 -0.03 7.01 -8.79
N ILE A 57 -0.65 7.82 -7.92
CA ILE A 57 -2.10 7.82 -7.70
C ILE A 57 -2.81 8.21 -9.00
N ASP A 58 -2.38 9.32 -9.61
CA ASP A 58 -2.94 9.80 -10.89
C ASP A 58 -2.78 8.78 -12.01
N LEU A 59 -1.64 8.08 -12.05
CA LEU A 59 -1.43 6.98 -12.99
C LEU A 59 -2.39 5.81 -12.72
N ALA A 60 -2.55 5.39 -11.45
CA ALA A 60 -3.46 4.31 -11.09
C ALA A 60 -4.90 4.61 -11.51
N GLN A 61 -5.36 5.85 -11.28
CA GLN A 61 -6.71 6.30 -11.66
C GLN A 61 -6.91 6.40 -13.17
N ARG A 62 -5.84 6.68 -13.92
CA ARG A 62 -5.91 6.79 -15.39
C ARG A 62 -5.94 5.42 -16.07
N ILE A 63 -5.20 4.45 -15.53
CA ILE A 63 -5.05 3.11 -16.11
C ILE A 63 -6.15 2.17 -15.62
N GLY A 64 -6.46 2.24 -14.32
CA GLY A 64 -7.48 1.41 -13.72
C GLY A 64 -8.89 1.86 -14.11
N SER A 65 -9.78 0.88 -14.18
CA SER A 65 -11.22 1.03 -14.43
C SER A 65 -12.08 0.53 -13.26
N GLY A 66 -11.43 -0.03 -12.23
CA GLY A 66 -12.08 -0.46 -11.00
C GLY A 66 -12.64 0.69 -10.18
N GLU A 67 -13.52 0.34 -9.25
CA GLU A 67 -14.05 1.29 -8.27
C GLU A 67 -12.90 1.92 -7.48
N LYS A 68 -11.91 1.09 -7.12
CA LYS A 68 -10.64 1.49 -6.49
C LYS A 68 -9.45 1.01 -7.31
N ASN A 69 -8.38 1.79 -7.34
CA ASN A 69 -7.21 1.58 -8.18
C ASN A 69 -5.96 1.85 -7.35
N ILE A 70 -5.06 0.87 -7.25
CA ILE A 70 -3.85 0.98 -6.44
C ILE A 70 -2.60 0.75 -7.28
N ALA A 71 -1.75 1.78 -7.35
CA ALA A 71 -0.40 1.62 -7.89
C ALA A 71 0.49 0.88 -6.89
N ILE A 72 1.36 0.01 -7.38
CA ILE A 72 2.41 -0.63 -6.56
C ILE A 72 3.73 -0.41 -7.25
N THR A 73 4.74 0.09 -6.52
CA THR A 73 6.05 0.39 -7.10
C THR A 73 7.21 0.03 -6.18
N PRO A 74 8.38 -0.38 -6.71
CA PRO A 74 9.59 -0.55 -5.91
C PRO A 74 10.34 0.77 -5.64
N GLN A 75 9.88 1.88 -6.21
CA GLN A 75 10.51 3.20 -6.05
C GLN A 75 10.22 3.80 -4.68
N ASP A 76 11.18 4.53 -4.11
CA ASP A 76 10.98 5.22 -2.84
C ASP A 76 10.09 6.45 -3.01
N LEU A 77 9.04 6.55 -2.19
CA LEU A 77 8.01 7.58 -2.35
C LEU A 77 8.06 8.61 -1.22
N TYR A 78 7.71 9.84 -1.57
CA TYR A 78 7.46 10.91 -0.60
C TYR A 78 6.17 11.67 -0.92
N TYR A 79 5.66 12.36 0.09
CA TYR A 79 4.52 13.26 -0.03
C TYR A 79 4.77 14.55 0.76
N ARG A 80 4.67 15.70 0.08
CA ARG A 80 4.92 17.03 0.64
C ARG A 80 6.24 17.08 1.40
N ARG A 81 6.19 17.39 2.71
CA ARG A 81 7.36 17.57 3.58
C ARG A 81 7.74 16.30 4.36
N ARG A 82 7.08 15.17 4.11
CA ARG A 82 7.45 13.89 4.75
C ARG A 82 8.80 13.42 4.22
N ASN A 83 9.56 12.72 5.05
CA ASN A 83 10.82 12.11 4.63
C ASN A 83 10.58 10.98 3.62
N TYR A 84 9.53 10.19 3.82
CA TYR A 84 9.03 9.18 2.90
C TYR A 84 7.61 8.80 3.29
N VAL A 85 6.96 7.99 2.46
CA VAL A 85 5.70 7.30 2.78
C VAL A 85 5.78 5.84 2.31
N PHE A 86 5.14 4.92 3.04
CA PHE A 86 4.92 3.55 2.54
C PHE A 86 3.80 3.51 1.50
N GLY A 87 2.82 4.37 1.64
CA GLY A 87 1.74 4.55 0.69
C GLY A 87 1.07 5.90 0.85
N LEU A 88 0.18 6.19 -0.08
CA LEU A 88 -0.67 7.36 -0.03
C LEU A 88 -1.99 7.05 -0.73
N ALA A 89 -3.09 7.48 -0.12
CA ALA A 89 -4.42 7.49 -0.67
C ALA A 89 -5.08 8.82 -0.35
N TYR A 90 -5.97 9.27 -1.24
CA TYR A 90 -6.91 10.33 -0.90
C TYR A 90 -8.16 9.71 -0.27
N LEU A 91 -8.58 10.24 0.88
CA LEU A 91 -9.75 9.76 1.61
C LEU A 91 -10.98 9.75 0.70
N SER A 92 -11.68 8.61 0.67
CA SER A 92 -12.84 8.39 -0.20
C SER A 92 -12.57 8.52 -1.71
N GLY A 93 -11.31 8.65 -2.12
CA GLY A 93 -10.90 8.70 -3.53
C GLY A 93 -10.99 7.34 -4.22
N SER A 94 -10.66 7.30 -5.51
CA SER A 94 -10.59 6.06 -6.31
C SER A 94 -9.16 5.56 -6.53
N GLY A 95 -8.15 6.32 -6.09
CA GLY A 95 -6.75 6.06 -6.36
C GLY A 95 -5.92 6.00 -5.07
N SER A 96 -4.95 5.10 -5.06
CA SER A 96 -3.90 5.04 -4.04
C SER A 96 -2.60 4.46 -4.60
N VAL A 97 -1.53 4.49 -3.80
CA VAL A 97 -0.24 3.90 -4.13
C VAL A 97 0.41 3.29 -2.89
N ILE A 98 1.15 2.20 -3.07
CA ILE A 98 2.18 1.78 -2.11
C ILE A 98 3.57 1.65 -2.76
N SER A 99 4.60 1.95 -1.95
CA SER A 99 6.00 1.67 -2.22
C SER A 99 6.46 0.42 -1.48
N THR A 100 7.13 -0.49 -2.18
CA THR A 100 7.81 -1.62 -1.54
C THR A 100 9.27 -1.34 -1.20
N HIS A 101 9.79 -0.14 -1.47
CA HIS A 101 11.20 0.21 -1.30
C HIS A 101 11.65 -0.02 0.15
N ARG A 102 10.97 0.64 1.08
CA ARG A 102 11.29 0.60 2.51
C ARG A 102 10.65 -0.56 3.27
N LEU A 103 9.70 -1.28 2.65
CA LEU A 103 9.12 -2.48 3.25
C LEU A 103 10.10 -3.66 3.33
N GLN A 104 11.19 -3.60 2.56
CA GLN A 104 12.25 -4.62 2.55
C GLN A 104 13.26 -4.44 3.69
N THR A 105 13.22 -3.30 4.40
CA THR A 105 14.17 -2.99 5.47
C THR A 105 14.00 -3.91 6.68
N SER A 106 15.10 -4.30 7.32
CA SER A 106 15.06 -5.03 8.60
C SER A 106 14.30 -4.22 9.65
N SER A 107 13.49 -4.88 10.49
CA SER A 107 13.04 -4.25 11.73
C SER A 107 14.21 -4.24 12.71
N ASP A 108 14.44 -3.12 13.39
CA ASP A 108 15.53 -3.02 14.35
C ASP A 108 15.22 -3.87 15.60
N GLY A 109 15.90 -5.02 15.74
CA GLY A 109 16.08 -5.70 17.04
C GLY A 109 15.11 -6.81 17.44
N GLY A 110 14.34 -7.39 16.53
CA GLY A 110 13.48 -8.55 16.83
C GLY A 110 14.01 -9.84 16.22
N PHE A 111 14.29 -10.87 17.03
CA PHE A 111 14.40 -12.24 16.54
C PHE A 111 13.02 -12.71 16.08
N SER A 112 12.71 -12.46 14.81
CA SER A 112 11.53 -13.01 14.17
C SER A 112 11.80 -14.46 13.79
N ASN A 113 10.95 -15.40 14.22
CA ASN A 113 10.97 -16.79 13.74
C ASN A 113 10.49 -16.92 12.28
N ARG A 114 10.06 -15.82 11.65
CA ARG A 114 9.60 -15.76 10.26
C ARG A 114 10.77 -15.41 9.34
N SER A 115 10.73 -15.94 8.12
CA SER A 115 11.71 -15.56 7.09
C SER A 115 11.53 -14.08 6.70
N ALA A 116 12.62 -13.41 6.29
CA ALA A 116 12.57 -12.03 5.79
C ALA A 116 11.56 -11.86 4.62
N SER A 117 11.45 -12.91 3.79
CA SER A 117 10.47 -12.99 2.72
C SER A 117 9.03 -12.92 3.22
N ASP A 118 8.71 -13.66 4.29
CA ASP A 118 7.36 -13.72 4.85
C ASP A 118 6.99 -12.45 5.58
N ILE A 119 7.95 -11.81 6.24
CA ILE A 119 7.79 -10.47 6.81
C ILE A 119 7.48 -9.46 5.71
N PHE A 120 8.29 -9.44 4.64
CA PHE A 120 8.08 -8.53 3.51
C PHE A 120 6.70 -8.70 2.87
N GLY A 121 6.28 -9.95 2.61
CA GLY A 121 4.96 -10.22 2.04
C GLY A 121 3.81 -9.77 2.94
N ASP A 122 3.97 -9.86 4.26
CA ASP A 122 2.99 -9.38 5.24
C ASP A 122 2.87 -7.87 5.26
N ARG A 123 3.99 -7.16 5.19
CA ARG A 123 4.00 -5.71 5.06
C ARG A 123 3.30 -5.25 3.79
N VAL A 124 3.54 -5.91 2.66
CA VAL A 124 2.83 -5.61 1.40
C VAL A 124 1.32 -5.75 1.59
N ARG A 125 0.85 -6.86 2.19
CA ARG A 125 -0.58 -7.05 2.48
C ARG A 125 -1.16 -5.93 3.35
N LYS A 126 -0.47 -5.60 4.43
CA LYS A 126 -0.91 -4.56 5.37
C LYS A 126 -1.03 -3.20 4.72
N GLU A 127 -0.03 -2.78 3.94
CA GLU A 127 -0.04 -1.46 3.33
C GLU A 127 -1.07 -1.37 2.19
N VAL A 128 -1.22 -2.40 1.33
CA VAL A 128 -2.30 -2.34 0.30
C VAL A 128 -3.69 -2.28 0.93
N VAL A 129 -3.90 -3.01 2.04
CA VAL A 129 -5.18 -3.01 2.75
C VAL A 129 -5.39 -1.64 3.38
N HIS A 130 -4.37 -1.08 4.05
CA HIS A 130 -4.42 0.25 4.66
C HIS A 130 -4.82 1.33 3.65
N GLU A 131 -4.15 1.39 2.50
CA GLU A 131 -4.40 2.42 1.50
C GLU A 131 -5.78 2.25 0.84
N ILE A 132 -6.22 1.03 0.56
CA ILE A 132 -7.61 0.82 0.08
C ILE A 132 -8.63 1.19 1.16
N GLY A 133 -8.34 0.95 2.43
CA GLY A 133 -9.18 1.41 3.54
C GLY A 133 -9.41 2.92 3.52
N HIS A 134 -8.37 3.72 3.28
CA HIS A 134 -8.52 5.16 3.08
C HIS A 134 -9.40 5.51 1.88
N THR A 135 -9.24 4.81 0.75
CA THR A 135 -10.11 5.03 -0.41
C THR A 135 -11.57 4.67 -0.14
N LEU A 136 -11.85 3.83 0.85
CA LEU A 136 -13.19 3.50 1.34
C LEU A 136 -13.72 4.47 2.40
N GLY A 137 -12.95 5.50 2.76
CA GLY A 137 -13.35 6.53 3.73
C GLY A 137 -12.92 6.25 5.16
N LEU A 138 -12.14 5.20 5.42
CA LEU A 138 -11.59 4.96 6.75
C LEU A 138 -10.47 5.96 7.04
N GLU A 139 -10.57 6.66 8.17
CA GLU A 139 -9.44 7.41 8.72
C GLU A 139 -8.50 6.48 9.50
N HIS A 140 -7.38 7.04 9.97
CA HIS A 140 -6.50 6.29 10.87
C HIS A 140 -7.24 5.84 12.14
N CYS A 141 -6.91 4.64 12.61
CA CYS A 141 -7.51 4.04 13.79
C CYS A 141 -6.55 4.08 14.98
N ASP A 142 -7.09 4.34 16.19
CA ASP A 142 -6.31 4.32 17.43
C ASP A 142 -5.99 2.91 17.93
N ASN A 143 -6.68 1.88 17.41
CA ASN A 143 -6.39 0.49 17.76
C ASN A 143 -5.05 0.05 17.15
N GLU A 144 -4.05 -0.19 18.01
CA GLU A 144 -2.68 -0.61 17.65
C GLU A 144 -2.61 -1.86 16.76
N ARG A 145 -3.64 -2.72 16.80
CA ARG A 145 -3.70 -3.96 16.02
C ARG A 145 -4.49 -3.80 14.73
N CYS A 146 -5.21 -2.70 14.53
CA CYS A 146 -5.97 -2.48 13.31
C CYS A 146 -5.02 -2.16 12.15
N VAL A 147 -5.28 -2.70 10.96
CA VAL A 147 -4.53 -2.35 9.74
C VAL A 147 -4.56 -0.85 9.43
N MET A 148 -5.61 -0.13 9.86
CA MET A 148 -5.75 1.33 9.73
C MET A 148 -4.91 2.13 10.75
N LYS A 149 -4.11 1.49 11.62
CA LYS A 149 -3.16 2.20 12.47
C LYS A 149 -2.07 2.85 11.61
N PHE A 150 -1.85 4.15 11.79
CA PHE A 150 -0.77 4.88 11.14
C PHE A 150 0.59 4.27 11.51
N SER A 151 1.45 4.02 10.51
CA SER A 151 2.74 3.36 10.69
C SER A 151 3.89 4.17 10.07
N PRO A 152 4.67 4.93 10.87
CA PRO A 152 5.78 5.72 10.34
C PRO A 152 7.00 4.86 10.00
N THR A 153 7.18 3.69 10.62
CA THR A 153 8.31 2.77 10.35
C THR A 153 7.81 1.34 10.14
N VAL A 154 8.69 0.48 9.61
CA VAL A 154 8.37 -0.94 9.42
C VAL A 154 8.08 -1.66 10.74
N ARG A 155 8.59 -1.16 11.87
CA ARG A 155 8.30 -1.71 13.18
C ARG A 155 6.82 -1.55 13.54
N GLU A 156 6.22 -0.39 13.27
CA GLU A 156 4.78 -0.21 13.51
C GLU A 156 3.94 -1.01 12.51
N VAL A 157 4.40 -1.15 11.26
CA VAL A 157 3.75 -2.06 10.29
C VAL A 157 3.78 -3.51 10.79
N ASP A 158 4.86 -3.94 11.42
CA ASP A 158 4.97 -5.30 11.97
C ASP A 158 4.05 -5.53 13.17
N VAL A 159 3.75 -4.49 13.95
CA VAL A 159 2.89 -4.57 15.15
C VAL A 159 1.41 -4.70 14.80
N LYS A 160 0.93 -3.98 13.77
CA LYS A 160 -0.49 -4.08 13.35
C LYS A 160 -0.81 -5.43 12.72
N GLU A 161 -2.07 -5.84 12.75
CA GLU A 161 -2.55 -6.99 12.00
C GLU A 161 -2.92 -6.56 10.57
N GLN A 162 -3.07 -7.53 9.66
CA GLN A 162 -3.57 -7.25 8.31
C GLN A 162 -5.08 -6.98 8.26
N SER A 163 -5.81 -7.24 9.35
CA SER A 163 -7.28 -7.13 9.42
C SER A 163 -7.74 -5.79 9.96
N LEU A 164 -8.94 -5.39 9.56
CA LEU A 164 -9.69 -4.30 10.20
C LEU A 164 -10.13 -4.72 11.61
N CYS A 165 -10.15 -3.77 12.56
CA CYS A 165 -10.84 -3.98 13.83
C CYS A 165 -12.37 -3.93 13.62
N GLY A 166 -13.14 -4.37 14.62
CA GLY A 166 -14.61 -4.39 14.54
C GLY A 166 -15.22 -3.05 14.11
N SER A 167 -14.75 -1.93 14.67
CA SER A 167 -15.27 -0.60 14.36
C SER A 167 -14.96 -0.12 12.93
N CYS A 168 -13.81 -0.51 12.37
CA CYS A 168 -13.48 -0.17 10.99
C CYS A 168 -14.22 -1.10 10.01
N ALA A 169 -14.36 -2.39 10.35
CA ALA A 169 -15.05 -3.36 9.52
C ALA A 169 -16.51 -2.95 9.26
N THR A 170 -17.24 -2.46 10.28
CA THR A 170 -18.64 -2.03 10.15
C THR A 170 -18.85 -0.80 9.25
N GLN A 171 -17.79 -0.08 8.88
CA GLN A 171 -17.88 1.12 8.03
C GLN A 171 -17.67 0.81 6.53
N VAL A 172 -17.15 -0.38 6.20
CA VAL A 172 -16.81 -0.78 4.83
C VAL A 172 -17.57 -2.04 4.38
N THR A 173 -18.60 -2.42 5.13
CA THR A 173 -19.50 -3.55 4.81
C THR A 173 -20.66 -3.10 3.93
#